data_AF-A0A7S0U035-F1
#
_entry.id   AF-A0A7S0U035-F1
#
_cell.length_a   1.000
_cell.length_b   1.000
_cell.length_c   1.000
_cell.angle_alpha   90.00
_cell.angle_beta   90.00
_cell.angle_gamma   90.00
#
_symmetry.space_group_name_H-M   'P 1'
#
loop_
_entity.id
_entity.type
_entity.pdbx_description
1 polymer ?
#
loop_
_entity_poly.entity_id
_entity_poly.type
_entity_poly.pdbx_seq_one_letter_code
_entity_poly.pdbx_strand_id
1 'polypeptide(L)'
;IQVVTPLDESRLRTELTQLFDKGFRSAAVLLVHSYAFRRHEEAVGRVCKEVGFSQVSLSSQIMPMVKAVPRGLTACADAYLTPSIARYLETFQAGFDKGLSDVELLFMQSDGGLSPVA
;
A
#
# COMPACT_ATOMS: atom_id res chain seq x y z
N ILE A 1 20.70 14.56 6.26
CA ILE A 1 20.05 13.32 6.77
C ILE A 1 21.15 12.34 7.10
N GLN A 2 21.15 11.75 8.29
CA GLN A 2 22.14 10.75 8.72
C GLN A 2 21.44 9.42 9.01
N VAL A 3 22.01 8.32 8.54
CA VAL A 3 21.54 6.97 8.84
C VAL A 3 22.26 6.46 10.09
N VAL A 4 21.50 6.30 11.19
CA VAL A 4 22.04 5.77 12.46
C VAL A 4 22.17 4.26 12.41
N THR A 5 21.19 3.58 11.80
CA THR A 5 21.18 2.13 11.63
C THR A 5 20.86 1.82 10.16
N PRO A 6 21.78 1.18 9.42
CA PRO A 6 21.52 0.73 8.06
C PRO A 6 20.38 -0.30 8.03
N LEU A 7 19.62 -0.31 6.93
CA LEU A 7 18.64 -1.35 6.68
C LEU A 7 19.36 -2.67 6.35
N ASP A 8 19.04 -3.74 7.09
CA ASP A 8 19.50 -5.10 6.79
C ASP A 8 18.47 -5.79 5.89
N GLU A 9 18.66 -5.68 4.57
CA GLU A 9 17.75 -6.27 3.59
C GLU A 9 17.73 -7.81 3.63
N SER A 10 18.85 -8.43 3.97
CA SER A 10 18.99 -9.89 4.09
C SER A 10 18.09 -10.42 5.19
N ARG A 11 18.22 -9.85 6.40
CA ARG A 11 17.36 -10.20 7.54
C ARG A 11 15.89 -9.88 7.25
N LEU A 12 15.63 -8.70 6.69
CA LEU A 12 14.27 -8.27 6.34
C LEU A 12 13.61 -9.26 5.38
N ARG A 13 14.31 -9.71 4.33
CA ARG A 13 13.80 -10.69 3.38
C ARG A 13 13.40 -11.98 4.08
N THR A 14 14.25 -12.50 4.97
CA THR A 14 13.93 -13.71 5.75
C THR A 14 12.68 -13.54 6.61
N GLU A 15 12.56 -12.44 7.34
CA GLU A 15 11.38 -12.17 8.19
C GLU A 15 10.10 -11.98 7.35
N LEU A 16 10.19 -11.28 6.22
CA LEU A 16 9.06 -11.09 5.30
C LEU A 16 8.62 -12.38 4.64
N THR A 17 9.54 -13.25 4.22
CA THR A 17 9.20 -14.58 3.68
C THR A 17 8.43 -15.39 4.71
N GLN A 18 8.85 -15.39 5.99
CA GLN A 18 8.13 -16.11 7.05
C GLN A 18 6.71 -15.56 7.26
N LEU A 19 6.50 -14.25 7.15
CA LEU A 19 5.17 -13.65 7.21
C LEU A 19 4.34 -14.02 5.97
N PHE A 20 4.96 -14.01 4.79
CA PHE A 20 4.28 -14.43 3.58
C PHE A 20 3.83 -15.90 3.65
N ASP A 21 4.66 -16.79 4.17
CA ASP A 21 4.34 -18.21 4.36
C ASP A 21 3.20 -18.43 5.37
N LYS A 22 3.03 -17.51 6.32
CA LYS A 22 1.88 -17.49 7.25
C LYS A 22 0.57 -17.00 6.62
N GLY A 23 0.60 -16.60 5.35
CA GLY A 23 -0.59 -16.16 4.60
C GLY A 23 -0.79 -14.64 4.55
N PHE A 24 0.13 -13.83 5.07
CA PHE A 24 0.05 -12.38 4.90
C PHE A 24 0.32 -12.00 3.44
N ARG A 25 -0.54 -11.14 2.87
CA ARG A 25 -0.47 -10.69 1.47
C ARG A 25 -0.47 -9.17 1.30
N SER A 26 -0.74 -8.45 2.38
CA SER A 26 -0.69 -6.99 2.42
C SER A 26 0.22 -6.52 3.55
N ALA A 27 0.95 -5.43 3.33
CA ALA A 27 1.86 -4.85 4.31
C ALA A 27 1.75 -3.31 4.34
N ALA A 28 1.66 -2.75 5.53
CA ALA A 28 1.87 -1.32 5.77
C ALA A 28 3.29 -1.11 6.31
N VAL A 29 4.04 -0.19 5.71
CA VAL A 29 5.42 0.08 6.09
C VAL A 29 5.52 1.47 6.70
N LEU A 30 5.99 1.55 7.95
CA LEU A 30 6.28 2.81 8.64
C LEU A 30 7.66 2.79 9.28
N LEU A 31 8.49 3.77 8.93
CA LEU A 31 9.72 4.11 9.62
C LEU A 31 9.64 5.54 10.15
N VAL A 32 10.14 5.79 11.37
CA VAL A 32 9.89 7.04 12.14
C VAL A 32 10.13 8.32 11.32
N HIS A 33 11.26 8.42 10.62
CA HIS A 33 11.65 9.61 9.86
C HIS A 33 11.44 9.48 8.34
N SER A 34 10.60 8.55 7.89
CA SER A 34 10.39 8.29 6.46
C SER A 34 9.78 9.46 5.68
N TYR A 35 9.05 10.35 6.35
CA TYR A 35 8.57 11.61 5.77
C TYR A 35 9.70 12.50 5.22
N ALA A 36 10.88 12.43 5.84
CA ALA A 36 12.07 13.18 5.42
C ALA A 36 13.06 12.29 4.64
N PHE A 37 13.14 10.99 4.98
CA PHE A 37 14.03 10.02 4.34
C PHE A 37 13.29 8.74 3.94
N ARG A 38 12.65 8.79 2.76
CA ARG A 38 11.81 7.70 2.24
C ARG A 38 12.56 6.44 1.78
N ARG A 39 13.86 6.54 1.49
CA ARG A 39 14.65 5.47 0.84
C ARG A 39 14.60 4.13 1.57
N HIS A 40 14.59 4.12 2.90
CA HIS A 40 14.47 2.86 3.64
C HIS A 40 13.08 2.23 3.49
N GLU A 41 11.99 3.03 3.47
CA GLU A 41 10.65 2.46 3.21
C GLU A 41 10.52 1.98 1.76
N GLU A 42 11.11 2.69 0.80
CA GLU A 42 11.14 2.27 -0.61
C GLU A 42 11.89 0.93 -0.78
N ALA A 43 13.02 0.77 -0.08
CA ALA A 43 13.76 -0.49 -0.07
C ALA A 43 12.95 -1.62 0.58
N VAL A 44 12.29 -1.38 1.72
CA VAL A 44 11.38 -2.36 2.34
C VAL A 44 10.26 -2.72 1.37
N GLY A 45 9.64 -1.74 0.71
CA GLY A 45 8.59 -1.95 -0.26
C GLY A 45 9.04 -2.81 -1.44
N ARG A 46 10.25 -2.59 -1.94
CA ARG A 46 10.87 -3.44 -2.97
C ARG A 46 11.03 -4.88 -2.48
N VAL A 47 11.57 -5.10 -1.28
CA VAL A 47 11.74 -6.46 -0.73
C VAL A 47 10.38 -7.14 -0.51
N CYS A 48 9.35 -6.44 -0.03
CA CYS A 48 8.00 -6.99 0.07
C CYS A 48 7.47 -7.47 -1.29
N LYS A 49 7.66 -6.68 -2.34
CA LYS A 49 7.26 -7.07 -3.72
C LYS A 49 8.05 -8.27 -4.22
N GLU A 50 9.36 -8.32 -3.98
CA GLU A 50 10.21 -9.47 -4.32
C GLU A 50 9.78 -10.76 -3.62
N VAL A 51 9.31 -10.66 -2.36
CA VAL A 51 8.80 -11.80 -1.59
C VAL A 51 7.41 -12.26 -2.10
N GLY A 52 6.62 -11.35 -2.69
CA GLY A 52 5.33 -11.67 -3.31
C GLY A 52 4.11 -11.02 -2.65
N PHE A 53 4.29 -10.05 -1.75
CA PHE A 53 3.16 -9.29 -1.19
C PHE A 53 2.40 -8.57 -2.33
N SER A 54 1.10 -8.82 -2.43
CA SER A 54 0.24 -8.26 -3.47
C SER A 54 -0.11 -6.79 -3.25
N GLN A 55 -0.10 -6.33 -2.00
CA GLN A 55 -0.32 -4.92 -1.66
C GLN A 55 0.72 -4.45 -0.64
N VAL A 56 1.31 -3.29 -0.91
CA VAL A 56 2.30 -2.68 -0.01
C VAL A 56 2.08 -1.18 0.04
N SER A 57 1.79 -0.67 1.23
CA SER A 57 1.47 0.74 1.48
C SER A 57 2.62 1.39 2.25
N LEU A 58 3.32 2.31 1.60
CA LEU A 58 4.44 3.05 2.22
C LEU A 58 3.91 4.33 2.86
N SER A 59 4.15 4.48 4.16
CA SER A 59 3.63 5.62 4.91
C SER A 59 4.16 6.97 4.40
N SER A 60 5.39 6.99 3.90
CA SER A 60 6.02 8.15 3.26
C SER A 60 5.46 8.52 1.88
N GLN A 61 4.79 7.60 1.19
CA GLN A 61 4.14 7.88 -0.09
C GLN A 61 2.70 8.38 0.11
N ILE A 62 1.98 7.78 1.05
CA ILE A 62 0.56 8.09 1.29
C ILE A 62 0.40 9.41 2.04
N MET A 63 1.12 9.58 3.15
CA MET A 63 1.02 10.78 3.98
C MET A 63 2.39 11.15 4.55
N PRO A 64 3.22 11.93 3.83
CA PRO A 64 4.57 12.33 4.26
C PRO A 64 4.54 13.40 5.38
N MET A 65 3.94 13.06 6.52
CA MET A 65 3.79 13.93 7.69
C MET A 65 4.70 13.44 8.82
N VAL A 66 5.30 14.34 9.61
CA VAL A 66 6.19 13.98 10.75
C VAL A 66 5.53 13.06 11.79
N LYS A 67 4.22 13.16 12.01
CA LYS A 67 3.48 12.47 13.07
C LYS A 67 3.34 10.96 12.77
N ALA A 68 4.23 10.15 13.33
CA ALA A 68 4.31 8.71 13.04
C ALA A 68 3.00 7.93 13.34
N VAL A 69 2.33 8.20 14.47
CA VAL A 69 1.09 7.48 14.84
C VAL A 69 -0.03 7.69 13.82
N PRO A 70 -0.49 8.93 13.54
CA PRO A 70 -1.55 9.12 12.54
C PRO A 70 -1.11 8.71 11.13
N ARG A 71 0.16 8.94 10.76
CA ARG A 71 0.71 8.48 9.47
C ARG A 71 0.63 6.96 9.33
N GLY A 72 0.97 6.23 10.39
CA GLY A 72 0.88 4.77 10.45
C GLY A 72 -0.55 4.26 10.36
N LEU A 73 -1.48 4.90 11.08
CA LEU A 73 -2.90 4.54 10.99
C LEU A 73 -3.44 4.68 9.57
N THR A 74 -3.08 5.76 8.86
CA THR A 74 -3.46 5.93 7.45
C THR A 74 -2.84 4.86 6.56
N ALA A 75 -1.55 4.56 6.71
CA ALA A 75 -0.88 3.51 5.93
C ALA A 75 -1.46 2.10 6.18
N CYS A 76 -1.83 1.80 7.43
CA CYS A 76 -2.49 0.55 7.79
C CYS A 76 -3.90 0.45 7.19
N ALA A 77 -4.69 1.52 7.26
CA ALA A 77 -6.02 1.57 6.67
C ALA A 77 -5.95 1.36 5.15
N ASP A 78 -5.02 2.02 4.47
CA ASP A 78 -4.78 1.84 3.04
C ASP A 78 -4.39 0.39 2.69
N ALA A 79 -3.38 -0.17 3.36
CA ALA A 79 -2.94 -1.55 3.13
C ALA A 79 -4.07 -2.57 3.31
N TYR A 80 -4.95 -2.34 4.29
CA TYR A 80 -6.07 -3.21 4.59
C TYR A 80 -7.23 -3.07 3.58
N LEU A 81 -7.58 -1.84 3.22
CA LEU A 81 -8.78 -1.55 2.43
C LEU A 81 -8.56 -1.67 0.93
N THR A 82 -7.42 -1.23 0.39
CA THR A 82 -7.16 -1.23 -1.06
C THR A 82 -7.44 -2.57 -1.76
N PRO A 83 -6.97 -3.75 -1.27
CA PRO A 83 -7.26 -5.01 -1.95
C PRO A 83 -8.73 -5.41 -1.84
N SER A 84 -9.44 -4.96 -0.82
CA SER A 84 -10.87 -5.22 -0.65
C SER A 84 -11.72 -4.34 -1.55
N ILE A 85 -11.33 -3.07 -1.70
CA ILE A 85 -11.95 -2.12 -2.62
C ILE A 85 -11.71 -2.59 -4.06
N ALA A 86 -10.49 -2.95 -4.45
CA ALA A 86 -10.18 -3.44 -5.80
C ALA A 86 -11.08 -4.63 -6.20
N ARG A 87 -11.18 -5.66 -5.34
CA ARG A 87 -12.09 -6.80 -5.59
C ARG A 87 -13.55 -6.40 -5.74
N TYR A 88 -14.02 -5.47 -4.92
CA TYR A 88 -15.39 -4.96 -5.01
C TYR A 88 -15.63 -4.30 -6.37
N LEU A 89 -14.70 -3.47 -6.82
CA LEU A 89 -14.77 -2.76 -8.09
C LEU A 89 -14.74 -3.71 -9.29
N GLU A 90 -13.83 -4.69 -9.27
CA GLU A 90 -13.76 -5.74 -10.30
C GLU A 90 -15.07 -6.52 -10.39
N THR A 91 -15.64 -6.93 -9.25
CA THR A 91 -16.90 -7.68 -9.19
C THR A 91 -18.07 -6.84 -9.66
N PHE A 92 -18.10 -5.55 -9.30
CA PHE A 92 -19.13 -4.63 -9.70
C PHE A 92 -19.13 -4.40 -11.21
N GLN A 93 -17.95 -4.16 -11.81
CA GLN A 93 -17.81 -4.01 -13.26
C GLN A 93 -18.15 -5.30 -14.01
N ALA A 94 -17.81 -6.48 -13.47
CA ALA A 94 -18.16 -7.76 -14.08
C ALA A 94 -19.68 -8.00 -14.21
N GLY A 95 -20.49 -7.25 -13.44
CA GLY A 95 -21.96 -7.28 -13.56
C GLY A 95 -22.51 -6.44 -14.71
N PHE A 96 -21.69 -5.68 -15.42
CA PHE A 96 -22.14 -4.83 -16.53
C PHE A 96 -22.43 -5.68 -17.76
N ASP A 97 -23.54 -5.38 -18.43
CA ASP A 97 -23.87 -5.98 -19.72
C ASP A 97 -23.24 -5.21 -20.90
N LYS A 98 -23.53 -5.64 -22.13
CA LYS A 98 -23.01 -5.00 -23.36
C LYS A 98 -23.41 -3.53 -23.50
N GLY A 99 -24.45 -3.07 -22.80
CA GLY A 99 -24.87 -1.66 -22.84
C GLY A 99 -24.05 -0.75 -21.94
N LEU A 100 -23.37 -1.32 -20.95
CA LEU A 100 -22.60 -0.59 -19.93
C LEU A 100 -21.10 -0.90 -19.96
N SER A 101 -20.65 -1.87 -20.75
CA SER A 101 -19.24 -2.28 -20.83
C SER A 101 -18.28 -1.17 -21.29
N ASP A 102 -18.78 -0.20 -22.06
CA ASP A 102 -17.99 0.92 -22.60
C ASP A 102 -18.16 2.22 -21.78
N VAL A 103 -18.89 2.17 -20.66
CA VAL A 103 -19.13 3.34 -19.81
C VAL A 103 -18.01 3.48 -18.77
N GLU A 104 -17.43 4.68 -18.70
CA GLU A 104 -16.41 4.99 -17.70
C GLU A 104 -17.02 5.01 -16.28
N LEU A 105 -16.52 4.13 -15.42
CA LEU A 105 -16.95 4.02 -14.04
C LEU A 105 -16.11 4.95 -13.15
N LEU A 106 -16.75 5.97 -12.58
CA LEU A 106 -16.12 6.95 -11.70
C LEU A 106 -16.57 6.77 -10.25
N PHE A 107 -15.63 6.86 -9.31
CA PHE A 107 -15.89 6.82 -7.86
C PHE A 107 -15.60 8.16 -7.18
N MET A 108 -16.40 8.45 -6.16
CA MET A 108 -16.24 9.65 -5.35
C MET A 108 -15.09 9.50 -4.34
N GLN A 109 -14.23 10.51 -4.29
CA GLN A 109 -13.13 10.63 -3.34
C GLN A 109 -13.55 11.44 -2.10
N SER A 110 -12.75 11.38 -1.04
CA SER A 110 -13.04 12.07 0.23
C SER A 110 -13.02 13.60 0.13
N ASP A 111 -12.40 14.15 -0.91
CA ASP A 111 -12.41 15.57 -1.24
C ASP A 111 -13.60 15.99 -2.14
N GLY A 112 -14.47 15.05 -2.50
CA GLY A 112 -15.63 15.26 -3.36
C GLY A 112 -15.33 15.16 -4.86
N GLY A 113 -14.09 14.87 -5.25
CA GLY A 113 -13.71 14.62 -6.64
C GLY A 113 -14.20 13.26 -7.17
N LEU A 114 -14.18 13.10 -8.49
CA LEU A 114 -14.44 11.82 -9.17
C LEU A 114 -13.14 11.28 -9.78
N SER A 115 -12.90 9.98 -9.62
CA SER A 115 -11.75 9.27 -10.19
C SER A 115 -12.17 7.99 -10.89
N PRO A 116 -11.57 7.65 -12.04
CA PRO A 116 -11.75 6.34 -12.66
C PRO A 116 -11.29 5.21 -11.74
N VAL A 117 -11.86 4.03 -11.92
CA VAL A 117 -11.32 2.79 -11.36
C VAL A 117 -10.01 2.46 -12.08
N ALA A 118 -8.93 2.30 -11.32
CA ALA A 118 -7.60 1.95 -11.82
C ALA A 118 -7.40 0.44 -11.96
#